data_AF-A0A2V8T8P4-F1
#
_entry.id   AF-A0A2V8T8P4-F1
#
_cell.length_a   1.000
_cell.length_b   1.000
_cell.length_c   1.000
_cell.angle_alpha   90.00
_cell.angle_beta   90.00
_cell.angle_gamma   90.00
#
_symmetry.space_group_name_H-M   'P 1'
#
loop_
_entity.id
_entity.type
_entity.pdbx_description
1 polymer ?
#
loop_
_entity_poly.entity_id
_entity_poly.type
_entity_poly.pdbx_seq_one_letter_code
_entity_poly.pdbx_strand_id
1 'polypeptide(L)'
;MADLTDRTLITEDDIRTAGVGATLRISEKALVTPLAADLARERHITLERAPSVPVLNSRQSRKVAIGADHGGFEMKEALKQVLEELGCQYQDFGTSSTAPVDYPDFAQ
;
A
#
# COMPACT_ATOMS: atom_id res chain seq x y z
N MET A 1 11.77 18.16 -13.65
CA MET A 1 10.46 18.30 -12.99
C MET A 1 9.96 16.91 -12.69
N ALA A 2 9.78 16.56 -11.42
CA ALA A 2 9.17 15.29 -11.01
C ALA A 2 7.75 15.58 -10.51
N ASP A 3 6.79 14.80 -11.00
CA ASP A 3 5.38 14.95 -10.64
C ASP A 3 4.97 13.82 -9.71
N LEU A 4 4.56 14.17 -8.49
CA LEU A 4 4.09 13.26 -7.45
C LEU A 4 2.64 13.61 -7.03
N THR A 5 1.88 14.25 -7.91
CA THR A 5 0.51 14.69 -7.61
C THR A 5 -0.45 13.52 -7.32
N ASP A 6 -0.14 12.31 -7.78
CA ASP A 6 -0.94 11.10 -7.49
C ASP A 6 -0.68 10.50 -6.10
N ARG A 7 0.36 10.96 -5.39
CA ARG A 7 0.74 10.41 -4.09
C ARG A 7 0.12 11.20 -2.94
N THR A 8 -0.35 10.47 -1.93
CA THR A 8 -0.91 11.04 -0.69
C THR A 8 0.13 11.20 0.42
N LEU A 9 1.27 10.51 0.32
CA LEU A 9 2.37 10.57 1.29
C LEU A 9 3.69 10.78 0.54
N ILE A 10 4.46 11.77 0.98
CA ILE A 10 5.79 12.10 0.47
C ILE A 10 6.81 11.78 1.56
N THR A 11 7.71 10.88 1.23
CA THR A 11 8.75 10.33 2.11
C THR A 11 10.13 10.84 1.72
N GLU A 12 11.12 10.59 2.58
CA GLU A 12 12.50 10.98 2.31
C GLU A 12 13.04 10.37 1.00
N ASP A 13 12.67 9.13 0.69
CA ASP A 13 13.10 8.44 -0.53
C ASP A 13 12.67 9.18 -1.81
N ASP A 14 11.47 9.77 -1.77
CA ASP A 14 10.93 10.59 -2.87
C ASP A 14 11.77 11.84 -3.11
N ILE A 15 12.23 12.47 -2.02
CA ILE A 15 13.09 13.66 -2.07
C ILE A 15 14.51 13.28 -2.46
N ARG A 16 15.01 12.12 -2.01
CA ARG A 16 16.36 11.61 -2.32
C ARG A 16 16.54 11.29 -3.80
N THR A 17 15.48 10.77 -4.42
CA THR A 17 15.42 10.45 -5.86
C THR A 17 15.38 11.73 -6.71
N ALA A 18 14.93 12.85 -6.15
CA ALA A 18 14.95 14.13 -6.83
C ALA A 18 16.35 14.77 -6.85
N GLY A 19 16.65 15.45 -7.95
CA GLY A 19 17.87 16.25 -8.09
C GLY A 19 17.91 17.43 -7.13
N VAL A 20 19.11 17.82 -6.72
CA VAL A 20 19.32 19.02 -5.89
C VAL A 20 18.82 20.26 -6.65
N GLY A 21 18.05 21.11 -5.98
CA GLY A 21 17.42 22.29 -6.60
C GLY A 21 16.18 21.98 -7.46
N ALA A 22 15.69 20.74 -7.48
CA ALA A 22 14.53 20.38 -8.28
C ALA A 22 13.23 20.94 -7.68
N THR A 23 12.26 21.20 -8.55
CA THR A 23 10.87 21.44 -8.17
C THR A 23 10.08 20.14 -8.31
N LEU A 24 9.44 19.73 -7.21
CA LEU A 24 8.48 18.61 -7.21
C LEU A 24 7.08 19.16 -7.08
N ARG A 25 6.18 18.68 -7.95
CA ARG A 25 4.76 18.93 -7.82
C ARG A 25 4.16 17.87 -6.92
N ILE A 26 3.46 18.28 -5.87
CA ILE A 26 2.79 17.40 -4.92
C ILE A 26 1.30 17.72 -4.85
N SER A 27 0.49 16.74 -4.48
CA SER A 27 -0.93 16.95 -4.21
C SER A 27 -1.13 18.00 -3.11
N GLU A 28 -2.15 18.85 -3.24
CA GLU A 28 -2.56 19.79 -2.20
C GLU A 28 -2.74 19.12 -0.83
N LYS A 29 -3.27 17.89 -0.81
CA LYS A 29 -3.53 17.11 0.41
C LYS A 29 -2.39 16.16 0.81
N ALA A 30 -1.27 16.17 0.09
CA ALA A 30 -0.17 15.27 0.39
C ALA A 30 0.41 15.56 1.79
N LEU A 31 0.55 14.50 2.57
CA LEU A 31 1.31 14.51 3.83
C LEU A 31 2.79 14.41 3.50
N VAL A 32 3.59 15.31 4.08
CA VAL A 32 5.05 15.28 3.95
C VAL A 32 5.61 14.85 5.30
N THR A 33 6.38 13.76 5.32
CA THR A 33 7.04 13.32 6.55
C THR A 33 8.05 14.38 7.03
N PRO A 34 8.32 14.53 8.35
CA PRO A 34 9.28 15.51 8.85
C PRO A 34 10.66 15.39 8.18
N LEU A 35 11.16 14.15 8.04
CA LEU A 35 12.45 13.89 7.40
C LEU A 35 12.47 14.29 5.91
N ALA A 36 11.36 14.11 5.19
CA ALA A 36 11.25 14.58 3.82
C ALA A 36 11.28 16.11 3.74
N ALA A 37 10.63 16.81 4.68
CA ALA A 37 10.66 18.26 4.74
C ALA A 37 12.06 18.81 5.04
N ASP A 38 12.78 18.18 5.96
CA ASP A 38 14.15 18.55 6.30
C ASP A 38 15.09 18.34 5.10
N LEU A 39 15.02 17.16 4.47
CA LEU A 39 15.87 16.84 3.32
C LEU A 39 15.55 17.71 2.10
N ALA A 40 14.29 18.13 1.94
CA ALA A 40 13.91 19.06 0.88
C ALA A 40 14.55 20.43 1.10
N ARG A 41 14.62 20.91 2.35
CA ARG A 41 15.30 22.18 2.70
C ARG A 41 16.80 22.09 2.43
N GLU A 42 17.45 21.00 2.86
CA GLU A 42 18.89 20.78 2.67
C GLU A 42 19.29 20.73 1.20
N ARG A 43 18.44 20.12 0.35
CA ARG A 43 18.69 19.98 -1.08
C ARG A 43 18.14 21.12 -1.93
N HIS A 44 17.65 22.20 -1.31
CA HIS A 44 17.02 23.33 -2.00
C HIS A 44 15.87 22.91 -2.94
N ILE A 45 15.15 21.87 -2.55
CA ILE A 45 14.05 21.33 -3.32
C ILE A 45 12.78 22.13 -3.01
N THR A 46 12.09 22.57 -4.08
CA THR A 46 10.85 23.33 -3.96
C THR A 46 9.65 22.39 -4.12
N LEU A 47 8.74 22.40 -3.14
CA LEU A 47 7.50 21.62 -3.18
C LEU A 47 6.34 22.51 -3.64
N GLU A 48 5.92 22.36 -4.89
CA GLU A 48 4.76 23.06 -5.45
C GLU A 48 3.49 22.23 -5.20
N ARG A 49 2.59 22.74 -4.37
CA ARG A 49 1.27 22.13 -4.17
C ARG A 49 0.37 22.47 -5.36
N ALA A 50 0.06 21.47 -6.16
CA ALA A 50 -0.92 21.61 -7.22
C ALA A 50 -2.30 21.15 -6.72
N PRO A 51 -3.40 21.84 -7.08
CA PRO A 51 -4.73 21.31 -6.86
C PRO A 51 -4.82 20.01 -7.67
N SER A 52 -4.95 18.89 -6.96
CA SER A 52 -5.27 17.63 -7.61
C SER A 52 -6.63 17.84 -8.26
N VAL A 53 -6.70 17.77 -9.60
CA VAL A 53 -7.98 17.60 -10.29
C VAL A 53 -8.65 16.44 -9.57
N PRO A 54 -9.87 16.60 -9.03
CA PRO A 54 -10.54 15.52 -8.34
C PRO A 54 -10.80 14.45 -9.39
N VAL A 55 -9.93 13.45 -9.46
CA VAL A 55 -10.22 12.21 -10.17
C VAL A 55 -11.33 11.58 -9.35
N LEU A 56 -12.58 11.90 -9.74
CA LEU A 56 -13.74 11.13 -9.33
C LEU A 56 -13.40 9.67 -9.65
N ASN A 57 -13.48 8.83 -8.63
CA ASN A 57 -13.24 7.39 -8.66
C ASN A 57 -11.79 6.97 -8.34
N SER A 58 -11.47 6.97 -7.05
CA SER A 58 -10.88 5.76 -6.49
C SER A 58 -11.80 5.21 -5.40
N ARG A 59 -12.80 4.42 -5.82
CA ARG A 59 -13.04 3.20 -5.03
C ARG A 59 -11.72 2.46 -5.14
N GLN A 60 -10.81 2.68 -4.19
CA GLN A 60 -9.54 1.99 -4.20
C GLN A 60 -9.89 0.51 -4.34
N SER A 61 -9.47 -0.09 -5.46
CA SER A 61 -9.50 -1.52 -5.66
C SER A 61 -8.44 -2.12 -4.74
N ARG A 62 -8.69 -2.02 -3.42
CA ARG A 62 -7.84 -2.63 -2.41
C ARG A 62 -8.07 -4.13 -2.54
N LYS A 63 -7.12 -4.81 -3.17
CA LYS A 63 -7.07 -6.26 -3.20
C LYS A 63 -6.70 -6.74 -1.80
N VAL A 64 -7.57 -7.54 -1.17
CA VAL A 64 -7.37 -8.08 0.18
C VAL A 64 -6.55 -9.36 0.09
N ALA A 65 -5.44 -9.44 0.83
CA ALA A 65 -4.73 -10.71 0.99
C ALA A 65 -5.41 -11.53 2.11
N ILE A 66 -5.70 -12.80 1.84
CA ILE A 66 -6.25 -13.74 2.81
C ILE A 66 -5.36 -14.98 2.90
N GLY A 67 -5.36 -15.64 4.07
CA GLY A 67 -4.61 -16.86 4.29
C GLY A 67 -5.03 -17.53 5.60
N ALA A 68 -4.87 -18.85 5.64
CA ALA A 68 -5.13 -19.70 6.79
C ALA A 68 -4.28 -20.97 6.68
N ASP A 69 -4.07 -21.65 7.81
CA ASP A 69 -3.52 -23.00 7.87
C ASP A 69 -4.64 -24.07 7.68
N HIS A 70 -4.30 -25.34 7.88
CA HIS A 70 -5.25 -26.45 7.69
C HIS A 70 -6.46 -26.38 8.63
N GLY A 71 -6.27 -25.91 9.87
CA GLY A 71 -7.34 -25.70 10.84
C GLY A 71 -8.27 -24.54 10.47
N GLY A 72 -7.73 -23.50 9.83
CA GLY A 72 -8.51 -22.35 9.36
C GLY A 72 -9.06 -22.47 7.92
N PHE A 73 -8.88 -23.60 7.23
CA PHE A 73 -9.26 -23.75 5.82
C PHE A 73 -10.76 -23.48 5.58
N GLU A 74 -11.65 -24.11 6.34
CA GLU A 74 -13.11 -23.95 6.15
C GLU A 74 -13.56 -22.51 6.38
N MET A 75 -13.01 -21.85 7.41
CA MET A 75 -13.33 -20.45 7.71
C MET A 75 -12.82 -19.51 6.62
N LYS A 76 -11.65 -19.80 6.04
CA LYS A 76 -11.12 -19.04 4.91
C LYS A 76 -12.00 -19.19 3.67
N GLU A 77 -12.47 -20.40 3.34
CA GLU A 77 -13.38 -20.62 2.21
C GLU A 77 -14.72 -19.89 2.40
N ALA A 78 -15.27 -19.91 3.62
CA ALA A 78 -16.46 -19.12 3.94
C ALA A 78 -16.21 -17.60 3.80
N LEU A 79 -15.05 -17.12 4.23
CA LEU A 79 -14.65 -15.71 4.09
C LEU A 79 -14.54 -15.29 2.60
N LYS A 80 -14.06 -16.16 1.71
CA LYS A 80 -14.02 -15.88 0.27
C LYS A 80 -15.39 -15.55 -0.30
N GLN A 81 -16.41 -16.32 0.06
CA GLN A 81 -17.79 -16.10 -0.39
C GLN A 81 -18.30 -14.73 0.05
N VAL A 82 -18.06 -14.35 1.31
CA VAL A 82 -18.43 -13.02 1.83
C VAL A 82 -17.69 -11.91 1.08
N LEU A 83 -16.41 -12.10 0.76
CA LEU A 83 -15.63 -11.12 0.00
C LEU A 83 -16.17 -10.96 -1.44
N GLU A 84 -16.62 -12.05 -2.07
CA GLU A 84 -17.27 -12.02 -3.38
C GLU A 84 -18.62 -11.29 -3.34
N GLU A 85 -19.45 -11.57 -2.34
CA GLU A 85 -20.74 -10.88 -2.12
C GLU A 85 -20.55 -9.37 -1.91
N LEU A 86 -19.48 -8.97 -1.23
CA LEU A 86 -19.10 -7.57 -1.01
C LEU A 86 -18.44 -6.91 -2.25
N GLY A 87 -18.21 -7.66 -3.33
CA GLY A 87 -17.51 -7.18 -4.53
C GLY A 87 -16.05 -6.78 -4.26
N CYS A 88 -15.44 -7.37 -3.23
CA CYS A 88 -14.05 -7.12 -2.85
C CYS A 88 -13.12 -8.06 -3.62
N GLN A 89 -12.11 -7.49 -4.27
CA GLN A 89 -11.05 -8.30 -4.88
C GLN A 89 -10.17 -8.89 -3.77
N TYR A 90 -9.80 -10.16 -3.88
CA TYR A 90 -8.90 -10.80 -2.92
C TYR A 90 -7.84 -11.68 -3.60
N GLN A 91 -6.80 -12.03 -2.85
CA GLN A 91 -5.77 -13.01 -3.21
C GLN A 91 -5.58 -13.96 -2.04
N ASP A 92 -5.69 -15.26 -2.31
CA ASP A 92 -5.42 -16.30 -1.32
C ASP A 92 -3.95 -16.72 -1.34
N PHE A 93 -3.35 -16.75 -0.14
CA PHE A 93 -1.98 -17.21 0.14
C PHE A 93 -1.95 -18.31 1.22
N GLY A 94 -3.10 -18.78 1.69
CA GLY A 94 -3.21 -19.85 2.68
C GLY A 94 -3.18 -21.26 2.07
N THR A 95 -3.32 -22.27 2.91
CA THR A 95 -3.40 -23.68 2.46
C THR A 95 -4.60 -23.93 1.55
N SER A 96 -4.47 -24.83 0.58
CA SER A 96 -5.57 -25.27 -0.29
C SER A 96 -6.31 -26.50 0.24
N SER A 97 -5.98 -26.98 1.44
CA SER A 97 -6.58 -28.19 2.01
C SER A 97 -6.64 -28.20 3.53
N THR A 98 -7.58 -28.96 4.07
CA THR A 98 -7.66 -29.37 5.49
C THR A 98 -6.63 -30.42 5.88
N ALA A 99 -5.88 -30.96 4.92
CA ALA A 99 -4.85 -31.94 5.20
C ALA A 99 -3.78 -31.32 6.11
N PRO A 100 -3.55 -31.88 7.31
CA PRO A 100 -2.39 -31.50 8.10
C PRO A 100 -1.14 -31.86 7.30
N VAL A 101 -0.21 -30.91 7.17
CA VAL A 101 1.15 -31.22 6.78
C VAL A 101 1.84 -31.60 8.08
N ASP A 102 2.21 -32.87 8.19
CA ASP A 102 2.74 -33.51 9.38
C ASP A 102 3.81 -32.63 10.04
N TYR A 103 3.44 -32.00 11.15
CA TYR A 103 4.44 -31.68 12.16
C TYR A 103 4.90 -33.01 12.76
N PRO A 104 6.21 -33.25 12.93
CA PRO A 104 6.64 -34.38 13.71
C PRO A 104 5.98 -34.31 15.10
N ASP A 105 5.52 -35.45 15.61
CA ASP A 105 4.81 -35.58 16.90
C ASP A 105 5.57 -34.93 18.08
N PHE A 106 6.86 -34.66 17.91
CA PHE A 106 7.70 -33.92 18.84
C PHE A 106 8.57 -32.90 18.07
N ALA A 107 8.43 -31.63 18.43
CA ALA A 107 9.48 -30.64 18.18
C ALA A 107 10.60 -30.86 19.21
N GLN A 108 11.82 -31.15 18.76
CA GLN A 108 13.01 -31.30 19.60
C GLN A 108 13.96 -30.11 19.41
#